data_AF-A0AB34GK06-F1
#
_entry.id   AF-A0AB34GK06-F1
#
_cell.length_a   1.000
_cell.length_b   1.000
_cell.length_c   1.000
_cell.angle_alpha   90.00
_cell.angle_beta   90.00
_cell.angle_gamma   90.00
#
_symmetry.space_group_name_H-M   'P 1'
#
loop_
_entity.id
_entity.type
_entity.pdbx_description
1 polymer ?
#
loop_
_entity_poly.entity_id
_entity_poly.type
_entity_poly.pdbx_seq_one_letter_code
_entity_poly.pdbx_strand_id
1 'polypeptide(L)'
;MDRSFLSLLPGQSLTDKLYNIWIRLQSHVNIVFDSEMDKLMMEKYPGIRQILEKKDGLFRKHMMGKRVDYAARSVICPDMYINTNEIGIPMVFATKLTYPQPVTPWNVQELRQAVINGPSVHPGASMVINEDGSRTALSASNLTQREAVAKQLLTPAMGAPKPQGTKIVCRHVKNGDILLLNRQPTLHRPSIQAHRARILPEEKVLRLHYANCKAYNADFDGDEMNAHFPQSELGRAEAYVLACTDQQYLVPKVAGEKL
;
A
#
# COMPACT_ATOMS: atom_id res chain seq x y z
N MET A 1 0.80 -33.16 49.69
CA MET A 1 1.34 -33.18 48.31
C MET A 1 0.78 -34.40 47.63
N ASP A 2 -0.06 -34.19 46.61
CA ASP A 2 -0.75 -35.27 45.90
C ASP A 2 0.27 -36.07 45.05
N ARG A 3 0.57 -37.32 45.43
CA ARG A 3 1.55 -38.19 44.76
C ARG A 3 0.93 -39.05 43.66
N SER A 4 -0.36 -38.90 43.41
CA SER A 4 -1.15 -39.59 42.39
C SER A 4 -0.60 -39.41 40.97
N PHE A 5 0.05 -38.29 40.67
CA PHE A 5 0.72 -38.02 39.39
C PHE A 5 1.89 -38.99 39.08
N LEU A 6 2.57 -39.52 40.12
CA LEU A 6 3.76 -40.37 39.92
C LEU A 6 3.42 -41.75 39.34
N SER A 7 2.17 -42.21 39.41
CA SER A 7 1.73 -43.46 38.78
C SER A 7 1.39 -43.31 37.29
N LEU A 8 1.14 -42.08 36.82
CA LEU A 8 0.82 -41.77 35.43
C LEU A 8 2.08 -41.73 34.53
N LEU A 9 3.26 -41.74 35.13
CA LEU A 9 4.54 -41.50 34.46
C LEU A 9 5.22 -42.82 34.06
N PRO A 10 5.73 -42.94 32.82
CA PRO A 10 6.40 -44.14 32.36
C PRO A 10 7.77 -44.31 33.03
N GLY A 11 8.03 -45.49 33.61
CA GLY A 11 9.30 -45.86 34.24
C GLY A 11 9.10 -46.78 35.45
N GLN A 12 10.05 -47.68 35.71
CA GLN A 12 9.99 -48.60 36.85
C GLN A 12 10.61 -47.99 38.12
N SER A 13 11.76 -47.31 37.98
CA SER A 13 12.37 -46.56 39.09
C SER A 13 11.97 -45.08 39.08
N LEU A 14 12.12 -44.41 40.24
CA LEU A 14 11.90 -42.96 40.35
C LEU A 14 12.85 -42.17 39.43
N THR A 15 14.09 -42.65 39.28
CA THR A 15 15.12 -42.06 38.42
C THR A 15 14.74 -42.17 36.94
N ASP A 16 14.21 -43.33 36.51
CA ASP A 16 13.77 -43.52 35.12
C ASP A 16 12.56 -42.64 34.79
N LYS A 17 11.62 -42.50 35.73
CA LYS A 17 10.48 -41.59 35.57
C LYS A 17 10.95 -40.14 35.41
N LEU A 18 11.92 -39.71 36.21
CA LEU A 18 12.49 -38.35 36.13
C LEU A 18 13.22 -38.12 34.80
N TYR A 19 14.00 -39.09 34.35
CA TYR A 19 14.72 -39.05 33.07
C TYR A 19 13.75 -38.98 31.88
N ASN A 20 12.68 -39.78 31.87
CA ASN A 20 11.68 -39.78 30.81
C ASN A 20 10.90 -38.45 30.74
N ILE A 21 10.57 -37.86 31.89
CA ILE A 21 9.93 -36.53 31.93
C ILE A 21 10.87 -35.46 31.41
N TRP A 22 12.15 -35.51 31.78
CA TRP A 22 13.16 -34.56 31.33
C TRP A 22 13.31 -34.59 29.80
N ILE A 23 13.41 -35.78 29.21
CA ILE A 23 13.46 -35.95 27.75
C ILE A 23 12.18 -35.41 27.11
N ARG A 24 11.01 -35.75 27.67
CA ARG A 24 9.73 -35.29 27.14
C ARG A 24 9.62 -33.77 27.19
N LEU A 25 10.04 -33.14 28.28
CA LEU A 25 10.10 -31.69 28.41
C LEU A 25 11.03 -31.07 27.36
N GLN A 26 12.24 -31.62 27.18
CA GLN A 26 13.17 -31.15 26.18
C GLN A 26 12.61 -31.27 24.76
N SER A 27 11.92 -32.36 24.43
CA SER A 27 11.25 -32.52 23.14
C SER A 27 10.15 -31.48 22.94
N HIS A 28 9.31 -31.21 23.95
CA HIS A 28 8.30 -30.16 23.87
C HIS A 28 8.90 -28.76 23.68
N VAL A 29 10.01 -28.44 24.36
CA VAL A 29 10.75 -27.18 24.14
C VAL A 29 11.31 -27.11 22.74
N ASN A 30 11.92 -28.19 22.24
CA ASN A 30 12.47 -28.24 20.89
C ASN A 30 11.41 -28.00 19.82
N ILE A 31 10.19 -28.56 19.96
CA ILE A 31 9.08 -28.35 19.01
C ILE A 31 8.69 -26.88 18.89
N VAL A 32 8.74 -26.12 19.99
CA VAL A 32 8.42 -24.67 19.98
C VAL A 32 9.41 -23.90 19.12
N PHE A 33 10.69 -24.22 19.17
CA PHE A 33 11.72 -23.53 18.40
C PHE A 33 11.83 -24.06 16.98
N ASP A 34 11.89 -25.39 16.84
CA ASP A 34 12.13 -26.08 15.58
C ASP A 34 11.32 -27.38 15.49
N SER A 35 10.26 -27.33 14.70
CA SER A 35 9.36 -28.46 14.44
C SER A 35 10.00 -29.63 13.66
N GLU A 36 11.18 -29.43 13.09
CA GLU A 36 11.92 -30.48 12.37
C GLU A 36 12.75 -31.35 13.32
N MET A 37 13.06 -30.87 14.53
CA MET A 37 13.82 -31.64 15.51
C MET A 37 13.01 -32.75 16.18
N ASP A 38 11.67 -32.68 16.12
CA ASP A 38 10.81 -33.79 16.53
C ASP A 38 10.54 -34.74 15.35
N LYS A 39 10.90 -36.01 15.54
CA LYS A 39 10.70 -37.10 14.58
C LYS A 39 9.55 -38.02 14.96
N LEU A 40 8.95 -37.84 16.16
CA LEU A 40 7.99 -38.77 16.74
C LEU A 40 6.53 -38.35 16.50
N MET A 41 6.22 -37.05 16.46
CA MET A 41 4.87 -36.59 16.14
C MET A 41 4.62 -36.48 14.63
N MET A 42 3.51 -37.05 14.16
CA MET A 42 3.06 -36.93 12.76
C MET A 42 2.40 -35.58 12.46
N GLU A 43 1.74 -34.97 13.45
CA GLU A 43 1.19 -33.61 13.33
C GLU A 43 2.22 -32.58 13.79
N LYS A 44 2.87 -31.93 12.82
CA LYS A 44 3.88 -30.89 13.08
C LYS A 44 3.25 -29.50 13.05
N TYR A 45 3.28 -28.81 14.18
CA TYR A 45 3.01 -27.37 14.23
C TYR A 45 4.28 -26.61 13.87
N PRO A 46 4.20 -25.51 13.10
CA PRO A 46 5.39 -24.73 12.74
C PRO A 46 6.00 -24.08 13.98
N GLY A 47 7.27 -24.37 14.23
CA GLY A 47 8.06 -23.70 15.26
C GLY A 47 8.45 -22.28 14.86
N ILE A 48 9.05 -21.55 15.80
CA ILE A 48 9.51 -20.16 15.59
C ILE A 48 10.44 -20.07 14.37
N ARG A 49 11.38 -21.01 14.21
CA ARG A 49 12.31 -21.04 13.09
C ARG A 49 11.59 -21.14 11.74
N GLN A 50 10.59 -22.01 11.64
CA GLN A 50 9.81 -22.19 10.41
C GLN A 50 8.99 -20.95 10.03
N ILE A 51 8.55 -20.17 11.01
CA ILE A 51 7.84 -18.90 10.78
C ILE A 51 8.80 -17.83 10.23
N LEU A 52 10.08 -17.88 10.62
CA LEU A 52 11.08 -16.89 10.22
C LEU A 52 11.75 -17.19 8.87
N GLU A 53 12.18 -18.43 8.65
CA GLU A 53 13.15 -18.76 7.58
C GLU A 53 12.53 -19.08 6.20
N LYS A 54 11.21 -19.35 6.12
CA LYS A 54 10.58 -19.71 4.85
C LYS A 54 10.59 -18.57 3.83
N LYS A 55 10.41 -18.90 2.54
CA LYS A 55 10.17 -17.90 1.47
C LYS A 55 8.96 -17.00 1.78
N ASP A 56 7.93 -17.60 2.36
CA ASP A 56 6.76 -16.93 2.93
C ASP A 56 6.91 -16.55 4.42
N GLY A 57 8.12 -16.67 4.97
CA GLY A 57 8.43 -16.33 6.35
C GLY A 57 8.42 -14.83 6.62
N LEU A 58 8.52 -14.45 7.89
CA LEU A 58 8.33 -13.08 8.36
C LEU A 58 9.22 -12.06 7.61
N PHE A 59 10.51 -12.35 7.46
CA PHE A 59 11.46 -11.40 6.87
C PHE A 59 11.15 -11.08 5.41
N ARG A 60 10.95 -12.10 4.58
CA ARG A 60 10.76 -11.91 3.14
C ARG A 60 9.35 -11.43 2.80
N LYS A 61 8.34 -11.97 3.48
CA LYS A 61 6.93 -11.72 3.15
C LYS A 61 6.35 -10.47 3.79
N HIS A 62 6.85 -10.07 4.96
CA HIS A 62 6.25 -8.99 5.76
C HIS A 62 7.22 -7.87 6.12
N MET A 63 8.55 -8.05 6.03
CA MET A 63 9.51 -6.96 6.20
C MET A 63 10.00 -6.40 4.86
N MET A 64 10.54 -7.26 3.98
CA MET A 64 11.09 -6.84 2.67
C MET A 64 10.00 -6.53 1.65
N GLY A 65 8.99 -7.41 1.56
CA GLY A 65 7.76 -7.15 0.83
C GLY A 65 6.64 -6.81 1.81
N LYS A 66 5.79 -5.85 1.46
CA LYS A 66 4.56 -5.54 2.20
C LYS A 66 3.44 -5.28 1.21
N ARG A 67 2.21 -5.60 1.61
CA ARG A 67 1.04 -5.04 0.96
C ARG A 67 0.93 -3.58 1.37
N VAL A 68 0.58 -2.72 0.42
CA VAL A 68 0.53 -1.27 0.61
C VAL A 68 -0.88 -0.77 0.37
N ASP A 69 -1.26 0.25 1.14
CA ASP A 69 -2.46 1.03 0.87
C ASP A 69 -2.23 1.99 -0.31
N TYR A 70 -3.30 2.64 -0.77
CA TYR A 70 -3.26 3.62 -1.88
C TYR A 70 -2.62 3.07 -3.16
N ALA A 71 -2.95 1.82 -3.47
CA ALA A 71 -2.56 1.17 -4.72
C ALA A 71 -3.80 0.61 -5.44
N ALA A 72 -3.68 0.48 -6.76
CA ALA A 72 -4.68 -0.12 -7.63
C ALA A 72 -4.00 -1.11 -8.59
N ARG A 73 -4.78 -2.02 -9.17
CA ARG A 73 -4.34 -2.95 -10.20
C ARG A 73 -5.44 -3.06 -11.24
N SER A 74 -5.06 -3.04 -12.52
CA SER A 74 -5.98 -3.28 -13.63
C SER A 74 -5.23 -3.82 -14.83
N VAL A 75 -5.99 -4.38 -15.76
CA VAL A 75 -5.54 -4.65 -17.12
C VAL A 75 -5.17 -3.32 -17.78
N ILE A 76 -4.13 -3.34 -18.62
CA ILE A 76 -3.76 -2.20 -19.45
C ILE A 76 -4.34 -2.33 -20.86
N CYS A 77 -4.76 -1.21 -21.42
CA CYS A 77 -5.14 -1.09 -22.82
C CYS A 77 -4.37 0.05 -23.48
N PRO A 78 -4.12 -0.04 -24.80
CA PRO A 78 -3.39 1.01 -25.50
C PRO A 78 -4.23 2.28 -25.60
N ASP A 79 -3.55 3.43 -25.61
CA ASP A 79 -4.12 4.73 -25.95
C ASP A 79 -3.05 5.65 -26.58
N MET A 80 -3.39 6.24 -27.72
CA MET A 80 -2.51 7.13 -28.50
C MET A 80 -2.77 8.63 -28.21
N TYR A 81 -3.85 8.96 -27.50
CA TYR A 81 -4.26 10.34 -27.22
C TYR A 81 -3.74 10.88 -25.88
N ILE A 82 -3.13 10.01 -25.08
CA ILE A 82 -2.42 10.37 -23.85
C ILE A 82 -0.94 10.59 -24.13
N ASN A 83 -0.30 11.45 -23.33
CA ASN A 83 1.14 11.69 -23.49
C ASN A 83 1.95 10.44 -23.11
N THR A 84 3.19 10.36 -23.60
CA THR A 84 4.11 9.25 -23.30
C THR A 84 4.43 9.14 -21.81
N ASN A 85 4.36 10.24 -21.06
CA ASN A 85 4.58 10.28 -19.61
C ASN A 85 3.28 10.28 -18.80
N GLU A 86 2.14 10.03 -19.43
CA GLU A 86 0.84 9.95 -18.80
C GLU A 86 0.32 8.51 -18.72
N ILE A 87 -0.51 8.27 -17.71
CA ILE A 87 -1.34 7.08 -17.58
C ILE A 87 -2.80 7.50 -17.49
N GLY A 88 -3.64 6.87 -18.32
CA GLY A 88 -5.08 7.00 -18.22
C GLY A 88 -5.61 6.26 -17.00
N ILE A 89 -6.24 6.99 -16.09
CA ILE A 89 -6.83 6.46 -14.86
C ILE A 89 -8.36 6.44 -15.01
N PRO A 90 -9.00 5.28 -14.82
CA PRO A 90 -10.45 5.18 -14.86
C PRO A 90 -11.09 5.86 -13.63
N MET A 91 -12.31 6.36 -13.78
CA MET A 91 -13.05 7.07 -12.71
C MET A 91 -13.22 6.24 -11.43
N VAL A 92 -13.31 4.92 -11.57
CA VAL A 92 -13.41 3.99 -10.43
C VAL A 92 -12.18 4.11 -9.52
N PHE A 93 -10.98 4.26 -10.09
CA PHE A 93 -9.77 4.49 -9.30
C PHE A 93 -9.66 5.95 -8.86
N ALA A 94 -10.05 6.89 -9.73
CA ALA A 94 -9.95 8.31 -9.44
C ALA A 94 -10.74 8.73 -8.19
N THR A 95 -11.91 8.14 -7.97
CA THR A 95 -12.78 8.41 -6.81
C THR A 95 -12.37 7.68 -5.52
N LYS A 96 -11.51 6.65 -5.62
CA LYS A 96 -11.08 5.85 -4.46
C LYS A 96 -9.69 6.23 -3.97
N LEU A 97 -8.76 6.50 -4.88
CA LEU A 97 -7.42 6.94 -4.55
C LEU A 97 -7.47 8.39 -4.08
N THR A 98 -6.99 8.62 -2.86
CA THR A 98 -6.98 9.94 -2.23
C THR A 98 -5.58 10.37 -1.85
N TYR A 99 -5.38 11.67 -1.79
CA TYR A 99 -4.14 12.31 -1.39
C TYR A 99 -4.40 13.25 -0.20
N PRO A 100 -3.64 13.13 0.90
CA PRO A 100 -3.75 14.02 2.05
C PRO A 100 -3.16 15.39 1.71
N GLN A 101 -4.01 16.32 1.27
CA GLN A 101 -3.60 17.69 0.96
C GLN A 101 -3.78 18.58 2.20
N PRO A 102 -2.71 19.18 2.76
CA PRO A 102 -2.86 20.17 3.81
C PRO A 102 -3.59 21.41 3.28
N VAL A 103 -4.54 21.92 4.06
CA VAL A 103 -5.31 23.12 3.74
C VAL A 103 -4.45 24.35 4.01
N THR A 104 -4.43 25.25 3.05
CA THR A 104 -3.63 26.47 3.07
C THR A 104 -4.41 27.60 2.39
N PRO A 105 -4.05 28.88 2.60
CA PRO A 105 -4.77 30.00 2.01
C PRO A 105 -4.84 29.97 0.47
N TRP A 106 -3.83 29.37 -0.18
CA TRP A 106 -3.77 29.31 -1.66
C TRP A 106 -4.62 28.19 -2.27
N ASN A 107 -4.82 27.07 -1.57
CA ASN A 107 -5.57 25.91 -2.09
C ASN A 107 -6.98 25.76 -1.50
N VAL A 108 -7.37 26.61 -0.54
CA VAL A 108 -8.64 26.49 0.16
C VAL A 108 -9.85 26.50 -0.78
N GLN A 109 -9.82 27.30 -1.85
CA GLN A 109 -10.94 27.40 -2.78
C GLN A 109 -11.17 26.07 -3.50
N GLU A 110 -10.10 25.45 -3.99
CA GLU A 110 -10.14 24.13 -4.63
C GLU A 110 -10.60 23.05 -3.64
N LEU A 111 -10.03 23.03 -2.44
CA LEU A 111 -10.35 22.02 -1.42
C LEU A 111 -11.78 22.17 -0.88
N ARG A 112 -12.31 23.40 -0.78
CA ARG A 112 -13.72 23.64 -0.45
C ARG A 112 -14.64 23.00 -1.47
N GLN A 113 -14.36 23.20 -2.76
CA GLN A 113 -15.16 22.59 -3.82
C GLN A 113 -15.06 21.06 -3.78
N ALA A 114 -13.86 20.51 -3.56
CA ALA A 114 -13.67 19.07 -3.43
C ALA A 114 -14.48 18.48 -2.26
N VAL A 115 -14.53 19.16 -1.12
CA VAL A 115 -15.33 18.74 0.04
C VAL A 115 -16.82 18.81 -0.26
N ILE A 116 -17.30 19.85 -0.95
CA ILE A 116 -18.72 19.99 -1.35
C ILE A 116 -19.13 18.87 -2.32
N ASN A 117 -18.29 18.58 -3.32
CA ASN A 117 -18.50 17.48 -4.28
C ASN A 117 -18.57 16.12 -3.57
N GLY A 118 -17.79 15.95 -2.49
CA GLY A 118 -17.81 14.76 -1.65
C GLY A 118 -17.18 13.52 -2.31
N PRO A 119 -17.48 12.31 -1.80
CA PRO A 119 -16.78 11.09 -2.23
C PRO A 119 -17.28 10.51 -3.56
N SER A 120 -18.50 10.86 -4.00
CA SER A 120 -19.13 10.23 -5.17
C SER A 120 -18.84 10.97 -6.49
N VAL A 121 -18.52 12.26 -6.43
CA VAL A 121 -18.30 13.10 -7.61
C VAL A 121 -16.83 13.48 -7.70
N HIS A 122 -16.22 13.26 -8.87
CA HIS A 122 -14.84 13.68 -9.15
C HIS A 122 -14.84 15.02 -9.92
N PRO A 123 -13.93 15.96 -9.61
CA PRO A 123 -12.95 15.95 -8.53
C PRO A 123 -13.61 16.20 -7.16
N GLY A 124 -13.28 15.39 -6.16
CA GLY A 124 -13.95 15.39 -4.86
C GLY A 124 -13.00 15.06 -3.71
N ALA A 125 -13.56 14.73 -2.55
CA ALA A 125 -12.81 14.34 -1.36
C ALA A 125 -13.57 13.28 -0.55
N SER A 126 -12.83 12.39 0.12
CA SER A 126 -13.45 11.33 0.93
C SER A 126 -13.59 11.69 2.40
N MET A 127 -12.59 12.36 2.97
CA MET A 127 -12.51 12.64 4.39
C MET A 127 -11.67 13.89 4.65
N VAL A 128 -11.90 14.49 5.83
CA VAL A 128 -11.12 15.60 6.37
C VAL A 128 -10.51 15.16 7.69
N ILE A 129 -9.23 15.42 7.86
CA ILE A 129 -8.49 15.19 9.10
C ILE A 129 -8.35 16.55 9.78
N ASN A 130 -8.85 16.65 11.00
CA ASN A 130 -8.82 17.86 11.80
C ASN A 130 -7.43 18.05 12.45
N GLU A 131 -7.22 19.21 13.07
CA GLU A 131 -5.96 19.59 13.72
C GLU A 131 -5.61 18.70 14.93
N ASP A 132 -6.61 18.06 15.53
CA ASP A 132 -6.49 17.09 16.63
C ASP A 132 -6.21 15.65 16.15
N GLY A 133 -6.14 15.43 14.84
CA GLY A 133 -6.00 14.12 14.22
C GLY A 133 -7.31 13.32 14.09
N SER A 134 -8.44 13.86 14.56
CA SER A 134 -9.75 13.25 14.35
C SER A 134 -10.12 13.24 12.86
N ARG A 135 -10.73 12.15 12.41
CA ARG A 135 -11.10 11.95 11.00
C ARG A 135 -12.60 12.09 10.83
N THR A 136 -13.02 13.05 10.02
CA THR A 136 -14.42 13.24 9.63
C THR A 136 -14.62 12.73 8.21
N ALA A 137 -15.32 11.60 8.07
CA ALA A 137 -15.70 11.09 6.76
C ALA A 137 -16.82 11.95 6.15
N LEU A 138 -16.72 12.25 4.85
CA LEU A 138 -17.72 13.05 4.14
C LEU A 138 -18.89 12.15 3.71
N SER A 139 -20.11 12.51 4.09
CA SER A 139 -21.31 11.76 3.72
C SER A 139 -21.62 11.90 2.22
N ALA A 140 -21.94 10.78 1.56
CA ALA A 140 -22.32 10.76 0.15
C ALA A 140 -23.72 11.36 -0.15
N SER A 141 -24.58 11.53 0.85
CA SER A 141 -25.95 12.05 0.68
C SER A 141 -26.17 13.43 1.30
N ASN A 142 -25.47 13.76 2.38
CA ASN A 142 -25.77 14.98 3.16
C ASN A 142 -24.92 16.18 2.70
N LEU A 143 -25.52 17.06 1.88
CA LEU A 143 -24.85 18.22 1.31
C LEU A 143 -24.61 19.32 2.35
N THR A 144 -25.55 19.54 3.27
CA THR A 144 -25.45 20.52 4.37
C THR A 144 -24.25 20.24 5.28
N GLN A 145 -24.01 18.95 5.57
CA GLN A 145 -22.83 18.54 6.35
C GLN A 145 -21.53 18.92 5.65
N ARG A 146 -21.44 18.70 4.33
CA ARG A 146 -20.24 19.04 3.55
C ARG A 146 -20.00 20.52 3.48
N GLU A 147 -21.05 21.33 3.29
CA GLU A 147 -20.92 22.79 3.28
C GLU A 147 -20.44 23.33 4.62
N ALA A 148 -20.93 22.79 5.74
CA ALA A 148 -20.48 23.16 7.08
C ALA A 148 -18.98 22.86 7.25
N VAL A 149 -18.54 21.66 6.87
CA VAL A 149 -17.12 21.27 6.95
C VAL A 149 -16.25 22.13 6.02
N ALA A 150 -16.70 22.39 4.78
CA ALA A 150 -15.98 23.19 3.80
C ALA A 150 -15.76 24.64 4.29
N LYS A 151 -16.78 25.26 4.90
CA LYS A 151 -16.66 26.60 5.50
C LYS A 151 -15.65 26.62 6.64
N GLN A 152 -15.54 25.51 7.39
CA GLN A 152 -14.65 25.39 8.54
C GLN A 152 -13.19 25.04 8.22
N LEU A 153 -12.81 24.83 6.96
CA LEU A 153 -11.45 24.35 6.62
C LEU A 153 -10.31 25.30 7.06
N LEU A 154 -10.56 26.60 7.15
CA LEU A 154 -9.57 27.61 7.60
C LEU A 154 -9.82 28.14 9.02
N THR A 155 -10.91 27.74 9.68
CA THR A 155 -11.13 28.19 11.05
C THR A 155 -10.22 27.40 12.00
N PRO A 156 -9.36 28.08 12.77
CA PRO A 156 -8.54 27.44 13.79
C PRO A 156 -9.44 26.85 14.88
N ALA A 157 -9.00 25.74 15.51
CA ALA A 157 -9.74 25.17 16.64
C ALA A 157 -9.80 26.18 17.81
N MET A 158 -11.01 26.52 18.25
CA MET A 158 -11.21 27.36 19.43
C MET A 158 -10.82 26.58 20.69
N GLY A 159 -9.84 27.08 21.46
CA GLY A 159 -9.52 26.59 22.80
C GLY A 159 -8.22 25.80 22.97
N ALA A 160 -7.45 25.57 21.90
CA ALA A 160 -6.13 24.95 22.01
C ALA A 160 -5.01 26.03 22.07
N PRO A 161 -4.09 25.99 23.06
CA PRO A 161 -3.06 27.02 23.22
C PRO A 161 -2.00 27.04 22.10
N LYS A 162 -1.98 26.03 21.22
CA LYS A 162 -1.22 26.00 19.95
C LYS A 162 -1.97 25.12 18.94
N PRO A 163 -2.27 25.59 17.70
CA PRO A 163 -2.71 24.69 16.64
C PRO A 163 -1.55 23.74 16.32
N GLN A 164 -1.69 22.45 16.64
CA GLN A 164 -0.66 21.43 16.38
C GLN A 164 -0.65 20.92 14.93
N GLY A 165 -1.33 21.62 14.01
CA GLY A 165 -1.29 21.29 12.59
C GLY A 165 -2.32 22.06 11.78
N THR A 166 -2.24 21.93 10.47
CA THR A 166 -3.27 22.36 9.52
C THR A 166 -4.25 21.22 9.29
N LYS A 167 -5.54 21.53 9.07
CA LYS A 167 -6.51 20.53 8.58
C LYS A 167 -6.03 19.94 7.26
N ILE A 168 -6.30 18.66 7.04
CA ILE A 168 -5.88 17.93 5.84
C ILE A 168 -7.14 17.40 5.15
N VAL A 169 -7.27 17.65 3.85
CA VAL A 169 -8.37 17.12 3.04
C VAL A 169 -7.82 15.97 2.20
N CYS A 170 -8.40 14.79 2.35
CA CYS A 170 -8.09 13.63 1.50
C CYS A 170 -8.86 13.78 0.17
N ARG A 171 -8.29 14.60 -0.72
CA ARG A 171 -8.84 14.86 -2.05
C ARG A 171 -8.64 13.65 -2.97
N HIS A 172 -9.51 13.46 -3.94
CA HIS A 172 -9.33 12.50 -5.01
C HIS A 172 -8.05 12.80 -5.81
N VAL A 173 -7.48 11.77 -6.44
CA VAL A 173 -6.40 11.95 -7.43
C VAL A 173 -6.91 12.85 -8.57
N LYS A 174 -6.08 13.79 -9.03
CA LYS A 174 -6.43 14.73 -10.10
C LYS A 174 -5.44 14.65 -11.26
N ASN A 175 -5.80 15.28 -12.38
CA ASN A 175 -4.91 15.35 -13.54
C ASN A 175 -3.58 15.99 -13.13
N GLY A 176 -2.49 15.36 -13.57
CA GLY A 176 -1.14 15.80 -13.27
C GLY A 176 -0.57 15.27 -11.95
N ASP A 177 -1.34 14.63 -11.06
CA ASP A 177 -0.77 13.87 -9.93
C ASP A 177 0.10 12.71 -10.45
N ILE A 178 1.09 12.26 -9.68
CA ILE A 178 2.03 11.23 -10.13
C ILE A 178 1.73 9.87 -9.49
N LEU A 179 1.77 8.80 -10.27
CA LEU A 179 1.67 7.42 -9.78
C LEU A 179 2.85 6.59 -10.27
N LEU A 180 3.31 5.68 -9.42
CA LEU A 180 4.32 4.69 -9.79
C LEU A 180 3.62 3.46 -10.38
N LEU A 181 3.91 3.18 -11.64
CA LEU A 181 3.43 1.99 -12.32
C LEU A 181 4.49 0.92 -12.34
N ASN A 182 4.10 -0.32 -12.03
CA ASN A 182 4.94 -1.48 -12.23
C ASN A 182 4.20 -2.62 -12.93
N ARG A 183 4.93 -3.34 -13.79
CA ARG A 183 4.51 -4.65 -14.33
C ARG A 183 5.26 -5.75 -13.60
N GLN A 184 4.55 -6.83 -13.23
CA GLN A 184 5.16 -8.02 -12.63
C GLN A 184 5.50 -9.02 -13.74
N PRO A 185 6.67 -9.69 -13.70
CA PRO A 185 7.77 -9.54 -12.74
C PRO A 185 8.63 -8.30 -13.00
N THR A 186 9.02 -7.60 -11.95
CA THR A 186 9.92 -6.43 -12.03
C THR A 186 11.38 -6.89 -12.01
N LEU A 187 11.97 -7.07 -13.19
CA LEU A 187 13.34 -7.60 -13.34
C LEU A 187 14.41 -6.52 -13.42
N HIS A 188 14.04 -5.31 -13.82
CA HIS A 188 14.97 -4.21 -14.04
C HIS A 188 14.35 -2.89 -13.57
N ARG A 189 15.20 -1.91 -13.28
CA ARG A 189 14.77 -0.59 -12.77
C ARG A 189 13.70 0.08 -13.64
N PRO A 190 13.76 0.04 -14.99
CA PRO A 190 12.71 0.63 -15.83
C PRO A 190 11.35 -0.10 -15.76
N SER A 191 11.26 -1.27 -15.14
CA SER A 191 9.96 -1.96 -14.94
C SER A 191 9.11 -1.32 -13.83
N ILE A 192 9.62 -0.29 -13.15
CA ILE A 192 8.85 0.63 -12.31
C ILE A 192 9.18 2.08 -12.69
N GLN A 193 8.17 2.84 -13.11
CA GLN A 193 8.34 4.24 -13.51
C GLN A 193 7.16 5.07 -13.04
N ALA A 194 7.38 6.37 -12.93
CA ALA A 194 6.38 7.34 -12.54
C ALA A 194 5.70 7.94 -13.77
N HIS A 195 4.36 7.93 -13.76
CA HIS A 195 3.51 8.49 -14.82
C HIS A 195 2.56 9.51 -14.23
N ARG A 196 2.25 10.56 -14.99
CA ARG A 196 1.26 11.57 -14.64
C ARG A 196 -0.14 11.00 -14.85
N ALA A 197 -1.01 11.17 -13.87
CA ALA A 197 -2.40 10.80 -13.94
C ALA A 197 -3.13 11.65 -14.97
N ARG A 198 -3.85 10.99 -15.87
CA ARG A 198 -4.86 11.60 -16.72
C ARG A 198 -6.17 10.84 -16.53
N ILE A 199 -7.17 11.49 -15.97
CA ILE A 199 -8.45 10.86 -15.67
C ILE A 199 -9.28 10.75 -16.93
N LEU A 200 -9.74 9.54 -17.21
CA LEU A 200 -10.55 9.21 -18.38
C LEU A 200 -11.95 8.77 -17.90
N PRO A 201 -13.01 9.57 -18.11
CA PRO A 201 -14.34 9.34 -17.55
C PRO A 201 -15.01 8.02 -17.94
N GLU A 202 -14.90 7.63 -19.20
CA GLU A 202 -15.64 6.49 -19.77
C GLU A 202 -14.89 5.16 -19.65
N GLU A 203 -13.66 5.21 -19.15
CA GLU A 203 -12.76 4.07 -19.10
C GLU A 203 -12.92 3.26 -17.81
N LYS A 204 -12.70 1.94 -17.93
CA LYS A 204 -12.72 0.99 -16.80
C LYS A 204 -11.35 0.39 -16.49
N VAL A 205 -10.42 0.54 -17.40
CA VAL A 205 -9.07 -0.05 -17.39
C VAL A 205 -8.02 1.05 -17.38
N LEU A 206 -6.78 0.69 -17.06
CA LEU A 206 -5.67 1.62 -17.20
C LEU A 206 -5.33 1.80 -18.69
N ARG A 207 -5.11 3.03 -19.13
CA ARG A 207 -4.70 3.32 -20.51
C ARG A 207 -3.24 3.73 -20.57
N LEU A 208 -2.44 3.05 -21.37
CA LEU A 208 -0.99 3.26 -21.47
C LEU A 208 -0.59 3.57 -22.92
N HIS A 209 0.34 4.51 -23.08
CA HIS A 209 0.90 4.84 -24.38
C HIS A 209 1.87 3.75 -24.89
N TYR A 210 1.83 3.45 -26.19
CA TYR A 210 2.64 2.42 -26.85
C TYR A 210 4.15 2.56 -26.62
N ALA A 211 4.66 3.78 -26.54
CA ALA A 211 6.09 4.06 -26.30
C ALA A 211 6.62 3.41 -25.01
N ASN A 212 5.76 3.18 -24.01
CA ASN A 212 6.16 2.62 -22.72
C ASN A 212 6.19 1.09 -22.72
N CYS A 213 5.59 0.42 -23.72
CA CYS A 213 5.47 -1.03 -23.77
C CYS A 213 6.83 -1.73 -23.72
N LYS A 214 7.83 -1.20 -24.44
CA LYS A 214 9.19 -1.76 -24.45
C LYS A 214 9.85 -1.70 -23.07
N ALA A 215 9.61 -0.63 -22.30
CA ALA A 215 10.17 -0.48 -20.95
C ALA A 215 9.57 -1.45 -19.93
N TYR A 216 8.29 -1.75 -20.06
CA TYR A 216 7.60 -2.71 -19.20
C TYR A 216 7.61 -4.14 -19.76
N ASN A 217 8.15 -4.34 -20.96
CA ASN A 217 8.03 -5.58 -21.75
C ASN A 217 6.56 -6.04 -21.85
N ALA A 218 5.65 -5.10 -22.08
CA ALA A 218 4.22 -5.32 -22.05
C ALA A 218 3.63 -5.49 -23.46
N ASP A 219 2.71 -6.45 -23.59
CA ASP A 219 1.88 -6.73 -24.75
C ASP A 219 0.42 -6.65 -24.32
N PHE A 220 -0.40 -5.88 -25.03
CA PHE A 220 -1.78 -5.56 -24.60
C PHE A 220 -2.78 -6.73 -24.79
N ASP A 221 -2.42 -7.93 -24.36
CA ASP A 221 -3.19 -9.17 -24.53
C ASP A 221 -3.93 -9.61 -23.24
N GLY A 222 -3.85 -8.81 -22.18
CA GLY A 222 -4.41 -9.13 -20.87
C GLY A 222 -3.48 -8.77 -19.71
N ASP A 223 -2.30 -8.22 -20.01
CA ASP A 223 -1.34 -7.73 -19.02
C ASP A 223 -1.96 -6.84 -17.94
N GLU A 224 -1.62 -7.12 -16.69
CA GLU A 224 -1.99 -6.30 -15.53
C GLU A 224 -0.80 -5.48 -15.02
N MET A 225 -1.06 -4.23 -14.64
CA MET A 225 -0.10 -3.37 -13.97
C MET A 225 -0.64 -2.90 -12.63
N ASN A 226 0.26 -2.70 -11.65
CA ASN A 226 -0.11 -2.00 -10.41
C ASN A 226 0.24 -0.53 -10.53
N ALA A 227 -0.62 0.30 -9.95
CA ALA A 227 -0.41 1.72 -9.74
C ALA A 227 -0.31 1.99 -8.25
N HIS A 228 0.78 2.60 -7.82
CA HIS A 228 1.00 3.02 -6.45
C HIS A 228 0.94 4.55 -6.40
N PHE A 229 0.14 5.10 -5.47
CA PHE A 229 -0.05 6.53 -5.36
C PHE A 229 0.71 7.10 -4.15
N PRO A 230 1.85 7.80 -4.36
CA PRO A 230 2.63 8.38 -3.27
C PRO A 230 1.82 9.36 -2.42
N GLN A 231 1.92 9.25 -1.10
CA GLN A 231 1.11 10.01 -0.13
C GLN A 231 1.85 11.20 0.50
N SER A 232 3.09 11.46 0.10
CA SER A 232 3.90 12.57 0.63
C SER A 232 4.44 13.46 -0.49
N GLU A 233 4.65 14.74 -0.20
CA GLU A 233 5.24 15.67 -1.18
C GLU A 233 6.68 15.27 -1.54
N LEU A 234 7.44 14.70 -0.60
CA LEU A 234 8.78 14.16 -0.87
C LEU A 234 8.71 13.02 -1.90
N GLY A 235 7.81 12.05 -1.67
CA GLY A 235 7.62 10.92 -2.59
C GLY A 235 7.11 11.37 -3.97
N ARG A 236 6.25 12.39 -4.02
CA ARG A 236 5.85 13.01 -5.29
C ARG A 236 7.03 13.67 -5.99
N ALA A 237 7.86 14.44 -5.28
CA ALA A 237 9.03 15.10 -5.85
C ALA A 237 10.03 14.08 -6.43
N GLU A 238 10.34 13.01 -5.69
CA GLU A 238 11.18 11.91 -6.18
C GLU A 238 10.58 11.24 -7.41
N ALA A 239 9.26 11.01 -7.43
CA ALA A 239 8.58 10.43 -8.57
C ALA A 239 8.64 11.35 -9.81
N TYR A 240 8.42 12.66 -9.66
CA TYR A 240 8.50 13.62 -10.77
C TYR A 240 9.91 13.81 -11.31
N VAL A 241 10.93 13.78 -10.45
CA VAL A 241 12.29 14.18 -10.82
C VAL A 241 13.19 12.98 -11.12
N LEU A 242 13.06 11.88 -10.40
CA LEU A 242 13.99 10.75 -10.48
C LEU A 242 13.39 9.54 -11.23
N ALA A 243 12.13 9.23 -10.95
CA ALA A 243 11.49 8.02 -11.48
C ALA A 243 10.57 8.27 -12.69
N CYS A 244 10.41 9.53 -13.12
CA CYS A 244 9.59 9.90 -14.26
C CYS A 244 10.08 9.19 -15.54
N THR A 245 9.14 8.76 -16.37
CA THR A 245 9.40 8.09 -17.65
C THR A 245 10.40 8.85 -18.53
N ASP A 246 10.29 10.18 -18.56
CA ASP A 246 11.17 11.06 -19.34
C ASP A 246 12.64 10.95 -18.93
N GLN A 247 12.90 10.63 -17.66
CA GLN A 247 14.25 10.45 -17.10
C GLN A 247 14.78 9.02 -17.26
N GLN A 248 13.94 8.10 -17.75
CA GLN A 248 14.29 6.71 -17.99
C GLN A 248 14.53 6.42 -19.47
N TYR A 249 14.74 7.41 -20.33
CA TYR A 249 14.86 7.19 -21.78
C TYR A 249 16.07 6.31 -22.19
N LEU A 250 17.19 6.40 -21.46
CA LEU A 250 18.40 5.63 -21.72
C LEU A 250 18.53 4.45 -20.75
N VAL A 251 18.80 3.25 -21.27
CA VAL A 251 18.93 2.05 -20.43
C VAL A 251 20.31 2.02 -19.76
N PRO A 252 20.42 1.74 -18.45
CA PRO A 252 21.72 1.68 -17.76
C PRO A 252 22.63 0.53 -18.21
N LYS A 253 22.08 -0.51 -18.84
CA LYS A 253 22.77 -1.77 -19.15
C LYS A 253 23.76 -1.64 -20.31
N VAL A 254 23.48 -0.76 -21.26
CA VAL A 254 24.31 -0.52 -22.44
C VAL A 254 24.38 0.99 -22.62
N ALA A 255 25.59 1.56 -22.54
CA ALA A 255 25.79 3.00 -22.66
C ALA A 255 25.19 3.51 -24.00
N GLY A 256 24.08 4.24 -23.92
CA GLY A 256 23.46 4.91 -25.07
C GLY A 256 22.34 4.15 -25.80
N GLU A 257 21.91 2.97 -25.32
CA GLU A 257 20.75 2.29 -25.92
C GLU A 257 19.43 2.92 -25.45
N LYS A 258 18.59 3.29 -26.41
CA LYS A 258 17.29 3.95 -26.19
C LYS A 258 16.21 2.91 -25.90
N LEU A 259 15.36 3.21 -24.92
CA LEU A 259 14.12 2.46 -24.68
C LEU A 259 13.16 2.59 -25.85
#